data_AF-A0A397SL85-F1
#
_entry.id   AF-A0A397SL85-F1
#
_cell.length_a   1.000
_cell.length_b   1.000
_cell.length_c   1.000
_cell.angle_alpha   90.00
_cell.angle_beta   90.00
_cell.angle_gamma   90.00
#
_symmetry.space_group_name_H-M   'P 1'
#
loop_
_entity.id
_entity.type
_entity.pdbx_description
1 polymer ?
#
loop_
_entity_poly.entity_id
_entity_poly.type
_entity_poly.pdbx_seq_one_letter_code
_entity_poly.pdbx_strand_id
1 'polypeptide(L)'
;MSSKEHHRPVIIDLHFNFDKNANKTKADLRMIWKYQNENIEINNPDIQDDKVELGVFGPQLDSESFIGANIVFGKNDKPKPIMINVFPRTLPDSFFNSSIFPSQSFHPYFGTSIKYSVMETMEDKEDKCIDYILYTLPNSFFVDVFQLKDKFSYEKIKVWGETDLETPFGATSLKWGSLILITRQSSENLDNFEFNLPLHMRYQPAIFGNTQNHVFARAPWPFVIRVCEIIENKIQEIKYILPKREFLQGTSWPKEVVKVPVGQLGHLKFVEWWTIIVTLMSCAWVIWITLKKISQWQYECNNDKID
;
A
#
# COMPACT_ATOMS: atom_id res chain seq x y z
N MET A 1 42.80 24.99 -1.58
CA MET A 1 43.00 24.43 -2.94
C MET A 1 41.70 23.78 -3.37
N SER A 2 40.99 24.42 -4.30
CA SER A 2 39.70 23.97 -4.82
C SER A 2 39.94 23.01 -5.98
N SER A 3 39.50 21.76 -5.85
CA SER A 3 39.50 20.77 -6.93
C SER A 3 38.27 21.02 -7.81
N LYS A 4 38.47 21.69 -8.95
CA LYS A 4 37.45 21.82 -9.99
C LYS A 4 37.28 20.48 -10.70
N GLU A 5 36.27 19.73 -10.29
CA GLU A 5 35.84 18.51 -10.97
C GLU A 5 35.22 18.88 -12.34
N HIS A 6 35.99 18.71 -13.42
CA HIS A 6 35.49 18.91 -14.77
C HIS A 6 34.50 17.79 -15.12
N HIS A 7 33.21 18.11 -15.14
CA HIS A 7 32.18 17.23 -15.71
C HIS A 7 32.46 17.08 -17.21
N ARG A 8 32.94 15.90 -17.61
CA ARG A 8 33.07 15.54 -19.03
C ARG A 8 31.67 15.35 -19.62
N PRO A 9 31.42 15.77 -20.86
CA PRO A 9 30.14 15.52 -21.54
C PRO A 9 29.89 14.02 -21.66
N VAL A 10 28.67 13.59 -21.36
CA VAL A 10 28.17 12.25 -21.67
C VAL A 10 28.08 12.16 -23.18
N ILE A 11 28.96 11.37 -23.80
CA ILE A 11 28.89 11.10 -25.25
C ILE A 11 27.97 9.90 -25.42
N ILE A 12 26.75 10.15 -25.89
CA ILE A 12 25.81 9.12 -26.28
C ILE A 12 26.12 8.75 -27.73
N ASP A 13 26.78 7.62 -27.95
CA ASP A 13 27.04 7.06 -29.29
C ASP A 13 26.08 5.89 -29.56
N LEU A 14 25.03 6.16 -30.33
CA LEU A 14 23.96 5.21 -30.67
C LEU A 14 24.32 4.49 -31.97
N HIS A 15 24.70 3.23 -31.89
CA HIS A 15 24.97 2.40 -33.05
C HIS A 15 23.87 1.35 -33.25
N PHE A 16 23.06 1.51 -34.29
CA PHE A 16 22.00 0.56 -34.64
C PHE A 16 22.52 -0.43 -35.69
N ASN A 17 22.47 -1.73 -35.39
CA ASN A 17 22.77 -2.79 -36.36
C ASN A 17 21.49 -3.57 -36.66
N PHE A 18 21.21 -3.81 -37.95
CA PHE A 18 19.96 -4.41 -38.43
C PHE A 18 20.24 -5.70 -39.20
N ASP A 19 19.70 -6.82 -38.71
CA ASP A 19 19.65 -8.06 -39.48
C ASP A 19 18.29 -8.16 -40.20
N LYS A 20 18.27 -7.80 -41.48
CA LYS A 20 17.06 -7.90 -42.33
C LYS A 20 16.72 -9.35 -42.71
N ASN A 21 17.60 -10.31 -42.47
CA ASN A 21 17.44 -11.69 -42.91
C ASN A 21 16.77 -12.59 -41.85
N ALA A 22 16.71 -12.13 -40.60
CA ALA A 22 15.86 -12.74 -39.59
C ALA A 22 14.49 -12.06 -39.63
N ASN A 23 13.39 -12.83 -39.59
CA ASN A 23 12.02 -12.33 -39.33
C ASN A 23 11.86 -11.75 -37.90
N LYS A 24 12.92 -11.14 -37.37
CA LYS A 24 13.05 -10.52 -36.06
C LYS A 24 13.81 -9.23 -36.27
N THR A 25 13.13 -8.10 -36.09
CA THR A 25 13.78 -6.79 -35.98
C THR A 25 14.64 -6.78 -34.71
N LYS A 26 15.92 -7.11 -34.85
CA LYS A 26 16.91 -6.93 -33.79
C LYS A 26 17.45 -5.50 -33.86
N ALA A 27 17.43 -4.79 -32.75
CA ALA A 27 18.04 -3.47 -32.61
C ALA A 27 19.07 -3.53 -31.48
N ASP A 28 20.36 -3.42 -31.81
CA ASP A 28 21.39 -3.27 -30.78
C ASP A 28 21.47 -1.78 -30.39
N LEU A 29 21.34 -1.47 -29.10
CA LEU A 29 21.44 -0.12 -28.54
C LEU A 29 22.77 -0.01 -27.81
N ARG A 30 23.71 0.79 -28.33
CA ARG A 30 24.93 1.13 -27.58
C ARG A 30 24.69 2.42 -26.81
N MET A 31 24.71 2.36 -25.48
CA MET A 31 24.73 3.55 -24.63
C MET A 31 26.05 3.54 -23.87
N ILE A 32 26.94 4.50 -24.16
CA ILE A 32 28.18 4.66 -23.41
C ILE A 32 27.85 5.43 -22.13
N TRP A 33 27.19 4.74 -21.18
CA TRP A 33 27.13 5.20 -19.82
C TRP A 33 28.37 4.75 -19.07
N LYS A 34 28.68 5.42 -17.95
CA LYS A 34 29.95 5.22 -17.28
C LYS A 34 30.21 3.76 -16.88
N TYR A 35 29.21 2.86 -16.85
CA TYR A 35 29.41 1.41 -16.75
C TYR A 35 28.25 0.63 -17.43
N GLN A 36 28.59 -0.24 -18.39
CA GLN A 36 27.78 -1.30 -19.04
C GLN A 36 26.90 -0.94 -20.25
N ASN A 37 27.03 -1.77 -21.31
CA ASN A 37 26.15 -1.78 -22.48
C ASN A 37 25.02 -2.80 -22.22
N GLU A 38 23.77 -2.46 -22.54
CA GLU A 38 22.65 -3.40 -22.52
C GLU A 38 22.07 -3.58 -23.93
N ASN A 39 21.82 -4.83 -24.32
CA ASN A 39 21.12 -5.15 -25.55
C ASN A 39 19.61 -5.26 -25.24
N ILE A 40 18.78 -4.53 -25.98
CA ILE A 40 17.32 -4.56 -25.84
C ILE A 40 16.74 -5.30 -27.06
N GLU A 41 16.12 -6.45 -26.85
CA GLU A 41 15.45 -7.22 -27.91
C GLU A 41 13.93 -6.99 -27.85
N ILE A 42 13.35 -6.42 -28.90
CA ILE A 42 11.90 -6.22 -29.01
C ILE A 42 11.35 -7.31 -29.92
N ASN A 43 10.77 -8.35 -29.30
CA ASN A 43 10.09 -9.43 -30.02
C ASN A 43 8.60 -9.15 -30.07
N ASN A 44 8.07 -8.98 -31.28
CA ASN A 44 6.63 -8.82 -31.47
C ASN A 44 6.09 -10.00 -32.29
N PRO A 45 5.42 -10.98 -31.66
CA PRO A 45 5.13 -12.26 -32.29
C PRO A 45 3.98 -12.25 -33.32
N ASP A 46 3.24 -11.14 -33.50
CA ASP A 46 1.85 -11.28 -33.94
C ASP A 46 1.34 -10.21 -34.92
N ILE A 47 2.08 -9.78 -35.95
CA ILE A 47 1.71 -8.51 -36.63
C ILE A 47 1.92 -8.44 -38.15
N GLN A 48 0.83 -8.09 -38.84
CA GLN A 48 0.79 -7.66 -40.24
C GLN A 48 0.87 -6.14 -40.44
N ASP A 49 0.80 -5.28 -39.41
CA ASP A 49 0.77 -3.82 -39.66
C ASP A 49 1.14 -2.83 -38.52
N ASP A 50 1.98 -3.19 -37.53
CA ASP A 50 2.35 -2.23 -36.46
C ASP A 50 3.72 -1.59 -36.66
N LYS A 51 3.70 -0.26 -36.60
CA LYS A 51 4.87 0.59 -36.49
C LYS A 51 5.40 0.50 -35.06
N VAL A 52 6.63 0.05 -34.92
CA VAL A 52 7.34 0.16 -33.65
C VAL A 52 7.96 1.56 -33.58
N GLU A 53 7.86 2.23 -32.43
CA GLU A 53 8.50 3.52 -32.17
C GLU A 53 9.40 3.40 -30.95
N LEU A 54 10.63 3.92 -31.05
CA LEU A 54 11.59 3.99 -29.95
C LEU A 54 11.95 5.46 -29.69
N GLY A 55 11.72 5.93 -28.47
CA GLY A 55 12.13 7.25 -28.00
C GLY A 55 13.26 7.13 -26.99
N VAL A 56 14.36 7.86 -27.22
CA VAL A 56 15.47 8.00 -26.27
C VAL A 56 15.49 9.43 -25.77
N PHE A 57 15.21 9.63 -24.48
CA PHE A 57 15.11 10.95 -23.86
C PHE A 57 16.33 11.24 -22.98
N GLY A 58 16.83 12.47 -23.10
CA GLY A 58 17.94 12.98 -22.30
C GLY A 58 17.47 13.48 -20.93
N PRO A 59 18.38 14.12 -20.17
CA PRO A 59 18.02 14.74 -18.90
C PRO A 59 16.95 15.82 -19.09
N GLN A 60 16.09 15.94 -18.08
CA GLN A 60 15.05 16.97 -18.00
C GLN A 60 15.66 18.37 -18.12
N LEU A 61 15.08 19.23 -18.98
CA LEU A 61 15.59 20.59 -19.23
C LEU A 61 14.95 21.65 -18.32
N ASP A 62 13.66 21.51 -18.07
CA ASP A 62 12.85 22.32 -17.15
C ASP A 62 11.84 21.42 -16.42
N SER A 63 10.99 21.98 -15.55
CA SER A 63 10.06 21.18 -14.73
C SER A 63 9.10 20.28 -15.52
N GLU A 64 8.95 20.50 -16.83
CA GLU A 64 7.89 19.87 -17.62
C GLU A 64 8.35 19.34 -18.97
N SER A 65 9.61 19.48 -19.40
CA SER A 65 10.06 19.07 -20.73
C SER A 65 11.31 18.19 -20.74
N PHE A 66 11.25 17.20 -21.63
CA PHE A 66 12.36 16.32 -21.97
C PHE A 66 12.69 16.51 -23.45
N ILE A 67 13.97 16.67 -23.77
CA ILE A 67 14.45 16.55 -25.15
C ILE A 67 15.00 15.16 -25.37
N GLY A 68 14.61 14.57 -26.48
CA GLY A 68 15.10 13.28 -26.91
C GLY A 68 15.16 13.17 -28.42
N ALA A 69 15.37 11.95 -28.88
CA ALA A 69 15.20 11.60 -30.27
C ALA A 69 14.24 10.41 -30.38
N ASN A 70 13.35 10.44 -31.36
CA ASN A 70 12.50 9.31 -31.70
C ASN A 70 12.95 8.65 -33.01
N ILE A 71 12.73 7.36 -33.14
CA ILE A 71 12.86 6.63 -34.39
C ILE A 71 11.63 5.73 -34.56
N VAL A 72 11.06 5.76 -35.76
CA VAL A 72 9.91 4.93 -36.13
C VAL A 72 10.45 3.86 -37.07
N PHE A 73 10.43 2.62 -36.61
CA PHE A 73 10.97 1.49 -37.36
C PHE A 73 10.17 1.29 -38.65
N GLY A 74 10.88 1.10 -39.77
CA GLY A 74 10.29 0.97 -41.12
C GLY A 74 9.94 2.29 -41.83
N LYS A 75 10.02 3.44 -41.16
CA LYS A 75 9.70 4.76 -41.76
C LYS A 75 10.87 5.73 -41.79
N ASN A 76 11.73 5.74 -40.78
CA ASN A 76 12.89 6.63 -40.71
C ASN A 76 14.15 5.85 -40.34
N ASP A 77 15.24 6.04 -41.10
CA ASP A 77 16.55 5.40 -40.83
C ASP A 77 17.42 6.21 -39.85
N LYS A 78 16.97 7.41 -39.47
CA LYS A 78 17.69 8.32 -38.57
C LYS A 78 16.77 8.81 -37.45
N PRO A 79 17.26 8.89 -36.20
CA PRO A 79 16.52 9.49 -35.10
C PRO A 79 16.17 10.95 -35.41
N LYS A 80 14.93 11.37 -35.13
CA LYS A 80 14.49 12.75 -35.25
C LYS A 80 14.40 13.37 -33.86
N PRO A 81 14.91 14.61 -33.67
CA PRO A 81 14.79 15.29 -32.39
C PRO A 81 13.32 15.54 -32.06
N ILE A 82 12.93 15.24 -30.82
CA ILE A 82 11.59 15.47 -30.30
C ILE A 82 11.68 16.08 -28.90
N MET A 83 10.75 16.98 -28.60
CA MET A 83 10.51 17.49 -27.26
C MET A 83 9.19 16.91 -26.78
N ILE A 84 9.19 16.33 -25.58
CA ILE A 84 7.98 15.85 -24.92
C ILE A 84 7.76 16.71 -23.70
N ASN A 85 6.57 17.30 -23.62
CA ASN A 85 6.11 17.96 -22.41
C ASN A 85 5.37 16.95 -21.55
N VAL A 86 5.88 16.72 -20.35
CA VAL A 86 5.25 15.95 -19.29
C VAL A 86 4.75 16.95 -18.27
N PHE A 87 3.45 17.25 -18.29
CA PHE A 87 2.86 18.09 -17.26
C PHE A 87 3.04 17.42 -15.89
N PRO A 88 3.59 18.14 -14.89
CA PRO A 88 3.77 17.62 -13.57
C PRO A 88 2.38 17.34 -13.01
N ARG A 89 2.01 16.06 -12.94
CA ARG A 89 0.77 15.63 -12.29
C ARG A 89 0.85 15.80 -10.78
N THR A 90 1.76 16.59 -10.23
CA THR A 90 1.94 16.76 -8.78
C THR A 90 1.44 18.14 -8.40
N LEU A 91 0.59 18.20 -7.38
CA LEU A 91 0.05 19.47 -6.92
C LEU A 91 1.14 20.27 -6.18
N PRO A 92 1.56 21.44 -6.69
CA PRO A 92 2.66 22.20 -6.12
C PRO A 92 2.30 22.69 -4.71
N ASP A 93 3.29 22.64 -3.80
CA ASP A 93 3.24 23.11 -2.41
C ASP A 93 2.11 22.55 -1.52
N SER A 94 1.33 21.60 -2.04
CA SER A 94 0.42 20.77 -1.27
C SER A 94 1.08 19.46 -0.92
N PHE A 95 0.84 19.00 0.30
CA PHE A 95 1.43 17.77 0.80
C PHE A 95 0.52 17.08 1.78
N PHE A 96 0.76 15.78 1.97
CA PHE A 96 0.11 15.04 3.03
C PHE A 96 1.12 14.42 3.98
N ASN A 97 0.65 14.16 5.20
CA ASN A 97 1.34 13.40 6.22
C ASN A 97 0.43 12.25 6.65
N SER A 98 1.01 11.09 6.94
CA SER A 98 0.25 9.94 7.41
C SER A 98 0.97 9.28 8.58
N SER A 99 0.22 8.75 9.54
CA SER A 99 0.80 8.09 10.71
C SER A 99 -0.16 7.07 11.31
N ILE A 100 0.39 6.00 11.91
CA ILE A 100 -0.42 5.04 12.66
C ILE A 100 -0.25 5.28 14.16
N PHE A 101 -1.37 5.47 14.87
CA PHE A 101 -1.36 5.70 16.31
C PHE A 101 -2.48 4.92 17.04
N PRO A 102 -2.24 4.42 18.24
CA PRO A 102 -0.93 4.26 18.88
C PRO A 102 -0.08 3.20 18.16
N SER A 103 1.25 3.31 18.27
CA SER A 103 2.22 2.41 17.60
C SER A 103 2.29 1.00 18.20
N GLN A 104 1.59 0.76 19.31
CA GLN A 104 1.44 -0.55 19.94
C GLN A 104 -0.02 -0.74 20.40
N SER A 105 -0.84 -1.34 19.53
CA SER A 105 -2.24 -1.67 19.81
C SER A 105 -2.77 -2.68 18.81
N PHE A 106 -3.81 -3.42 19.19
CA PHE A 106 -4.61 -4.22 18.26
C PHE A 106 -5.66 -3.40 17.50
N HIS A 107 -5.94 -2.18 17.96
CA HIS A 107 -6.93 -1.27 17.38
C HIS A 107 -6.32 0.11 17.10
N PRO A 108 -5.31 0.23 16.22
CA PRO A 108 -4.74 1.52 15.89
C PRO A 108 -5.60 2.30 14.89
N TYR A 109 -5.34 3.60 14.76
CA TYR A 109 -5.90 4.48 13.73
C TYR A 109 -4.82 4.84 12.72
N PHE A 110 -5.15 4.80 11.43
CA PHE A 110 -4.28 5.32 10.37
C PHE A 110 -4.75 6.72 9.99
N GLY A 111 -4.10 7.71 10.60
CA GLY A 111 -4.40 9.12 10.38
C GLY A 111 -3.68 9.65 9.15
N THR A 112 -4.42 10.34 8.27
CA THR A 112 -3.88 11.06 7.11
C THR A 112 -4.33 12.51 7.18
N SER A 113 -3.37 13.43 7.16
CA SER A 113 -3.59 14.86 7.13
C SER A 113 -3.11 15.42 5.79
N ILE A 114 -3.99 16.07 5.05
CA ILE A 114 -3.67 16.74 3.79
C ILE A 114 -3.69 18.26 4.02
N LYS A 115 -2.63 18.93 3.58
CA LYS A 115 -2.50 20.38 3.59
C LYS A 115 -2.47 20.90 2.16
N TYR A 116 -3.35 21.84 1.87
CA TYR A 116 -3.44 22.50 0.57
C TYR A 116 -2.71 23.85 0.62
N SER A 117 -2.09 24.23 -0.49
CA SER A 117 -1.47 25.55 -0.62
C SER A 117 -2.53 26.64 -0.84
N VAL A 118 -2.39 27.75 -0.10
CA VAL A 118 -3.30 28.92 -0.13
C VAL A 118 -3.43 29.54 -1.54
N MET A 119 -2.49 29.32 -2.47
CA MET A 119 -2.59 29.86 -3.83
C MET A 119 -3.74 29.29 -4.67
N GLU A 120 -4.33 28.13 -4.31
CA GLU A 120 -5.56 27.64 -4.96
C GLU A 120 -6.84 28.26 -4.37
N THR A 121 -6.76 29.04 -3.29
CA THR A 121 -7.96 29.49 -2.54
C THR A 121 -8.56 30.83 -2.98
N MET A 122 -7.99 31.54 -3.96
CA MET A 122 -8.43 32.93 -4.20
C MET A 122 -8.91 33.37 -5.58
N GLU A 123 -8.87 32.58 -6.67
CA GLU A 123 -9.49 33.11 -7.92
C GLU A 123 -9.95 32.13 -9.00
N ASP A 124 -9.63 30.83 -8.94
CA ASP A 124 -10.07 29.90 -9.98
C ASP A 124 -11.37 29.16 -9.60
N LYS A 125 -12.46 29.85 -9.97
CA LYS A 125 -13.77 29.35 -10.42
C LYS A 125 -14.09 27.87 -10.17
N GLU A 126 -15.19 27.63 -9.45
CA GLU A 126 -16.20 26.56 -9.65
C GLU A 126 -15.76 25.09 -9.91
N ASP A 127 -14.48 24.74 -9.83
CA ASP A 127 -14.02 23.38 -10.12
C ASP A 127 -14.38 22.47 -8.94
N LYS A 128 -15.33 21.58 -9.18
CA LYS A 128 -15.70 20.51 -8.23
C LYS A 128 -14.56 19.50 -8.16
N CYS A 129 -13.53 19.80 -7.38
CA CYS A 129 -12.47 18.84 -7.11
C CYS A 129 -12.92 17.77 -6.11
N ILE A 130 -12.53 16.52 -6.38
CA ILE A 130 -12.74 15.36 -5.52
C ILE A 130 -11.37 14.79 -5.16
N ASP A 131 -11.14 14.63 -3.86
CA ASP A 131 -9.96 13.97 -3.33
C ASP A 131 -10.26 12.48 -3.10
N TYR A 132 -9.35 11.65 -3.61
CA TYR A 132 -9.36 10.20 -3.52
C TYR A 132 -8.16 9.76 -2.70
N ILE A 133 -8.41 8.99 -1.64
CA ILE A 133 -7.37 8.46 -0.76
C ILE A 133 -7.43 6.95 -0.80
N LEU A 134 -6.36 6.33 -1.29
CA LEU A 134 -6.26 4.89 -1.49
C LEU A 134 -5.28 4.29 -0.47
N TYR A 135 -5.82 3.55 0.49
CA TYR A 135 -5.05 2.75 1.44
C TYR A 135 -4.85 1.34 0.90
N THR A 136 -3.59 0.90 0.87
CA THR A 136 -3.20 -0.48 0.57
C THR A 136 -2.73 -1.15 1.84
N LEU A 137 -3.60 -1.95 2.46
CA LEU A 137 -3.32 -2.58 3.74
C LEU A 137 -2.87 -4.03 3.52
N PRO A 138 -1.72 -4.46 4.06
CA PRO A 138 -1.35 -5.87 4.03
C PRO A 138 -2.21 -6.67 5.01
N ASN A 139 -2.22 -8.00 4.87
CA ASN A 139 -3.05 -8.93 5.64
C ASN A 139 -3.00 -8.78 7.17
N SER A 140 -1.94 -8.15 7.69
CA SER A 140 -1.72 -7.91 9.12
C SER A 140 -2.67 -6.84 9.68
N PHE A 141 -3.19 -5.99 8.80
CA PHE A 141 -4.16 -4.95 9.09
C PHE A 141 -5.46 -5.29 8.37
N PHE A 142 -6.58 -5.01 9.01
CA PHE A 142 -7.87 -5.05 8.35
C PHE A 142 -8.77 -3.96 8.93
N VAL A 143 -9.81 -3.65 8.18
CA VAL A 143 -10.81 -2.65 8.54
C VAL A 143 -12.12 -3.35 8.89
N ASP A 144 -12.76 -2.91 9.96
CA ASP A 144 -14.11 -3.34 10.29
C ASP A 144 -15.11 -2.53 9.45
N VAL A 145 -15.72 -3.19 8.47
CA VAL A 145 -16.68 -2.58 7.55
C VAL A 145 -17.92 -2.05 8.27
N PHE A 146 -18.34 -2.66 9.38
CA PHE A 146 -19.49 -2.18 10.15
C PHE A 146 -19.14 -0.89 10.88
N GLN A 147 -17.97 -0.85 11.52
CA GLN A 147 -17.45 0.37 12.15
C GLN A 147 -17.29 1.53 11.15
N LEU A 148 -16.91 1.23 9.90
CA LEU A 148 -16.81 2.24 8.85
C LEU A 148 -18.18 2.75 8.38
N LYS A 149 -19.18 1.88 8.28
CA LYS A 149 -20.55 2.27 7.90
C LYS A 149 -21.23 3.16 8.93
N ASP A 150 -20.92 2.96 10.21
CA ASP A 150 -21.47 3.80 11.28
C ASP A 150 -20.86 5.21 11.28
N LYS A 151 -19.60 5.33 10.84
CA LYS A 151 -18.86 6.59 10.84
C LYS A 151 -18.94 7.37 9.53
N PHE A 152 -19.13 6.69 8.40
CA PHE A 152 -19.03 7.29 7.07
C PHE A 152 -20.19 6.87 6.17
N SER A 153 -20.63 7.81 5.32
CA SER A 153 -21.63 7.51 4.30
C SER A 153 -21.08 6.48 3.30
N TYR A 154 -21.94 5.55 2.88
CA TYR A 154 -21.57 4.44 1.98
C TYR A 154 -21.02 4.91 0.63
N GLU A 155 -21.42 6.11 0.18
CA GLU A 155 -20.94 6.69 -1.08
C GLU A 155 -19.48 7.19 -0.99
N LYS A 156 -19.02 7.51 0.22
CA LYS A 156 -17.71 8.11 0.48
C LYS A 156 -16.61 7.09 0.74
N ILE A 157 -16.94 5.81 0.97
CA ILE A 157 -15.95 4.77 1.29
C ILE A 157 -16.23 3.47 0.55
N LYS A 158 -15.20 2.92 -0.09
CA LYS A 158 -15.24 1.62 -0.75
C LYS A 158 -14.12 0.74 -0.20
N VAL A 159 -14.47 -0.49 0.15
CA VAL A 159 -13.55 -1.47 0.73
C VAL A 159 -13.56 -2.71 -0.15
N TRP A 160 -12.37 -3.20 -0.50
CA TRP A 160 -12.16 -4.44 -1.25
C TRP A 160 -11.13 -5.32 -0.54
N GLY A 161 -11.21 -6.63 -0.78
CA GLY A 161 -10.27 -7.60 -0.19
C GLY A 161 -10.72 -8.10 1.17
N GLU A 162 -9.77 -8.37 2.05
CA GLU A 162 -10.02 -9.06 3.32
C GLU A 162 -10.62 -8.16 4.39
N THR A 163 -11.83 -8.48 4.82
CA THR A 163 -12.56 -7.77 5.89
C THR A 163 -13.03 -8.68 7.02
N ASP A 164 -12.78 -9.99 6.91
CA ASP A 164 -13.21 -10.96 7.91
C ASP A 164 -12.32 -10.90 9.16
N LEU A 165 -12.95 -10.60 10.30
CA LEU A 165 -12.36 -10.51 11.63
C LEU A 165 -11.91 -11.87 12.17
N GLU A 166 -12.54 -12.96 11.76
CA GLU A 166 -12.37 -14.28 12.39
C GLU A 166 -11.35 -15.19 11.67
N THR A 167 -10.99 -14.87 10.42
CA THR A 167 -10.03 -15.69 9.68
C THR A 167 -8.60 -15.56 10.27
N PRO A 168 -7.96 -16.67 10.71
CA PRO A 168 -6.60 -16.64 11.25
C PRO A 168 -5.55 -16.40 10.15
N PHE A 169 -4.44 -15.75 10.50
CA PHE A 169 -3.36 -15.37 9.57
C PHE A 169 -2.86 -16.53 8.67
N GLY A 170 -2.86 -17.77 9.17
CA GLY A 170 -2.41 -18.95 8.43
C GLY A 170 -3.41 -19.48 7.38
N ALA A 171 -4.71 -19.27 7.57
CA ALA A 171 -5.73 -19.62 6.58
C ALA A 171 -5.76 -18.60 5.41
N THR A 172 -5.24 -17.40 5.64
CA THR A 172 -5.17 -16.27 4.68
C THR A 172 -3.86 -16.21 3.90
N SER A 173 -2.99 -17.21 4.00
CA SER A 173 -1.60 -17.22 3.47
C SER A 173 -1.46 -16.95 1.95
N LEU A 174 -2.56 -16.93 1.20
CA LEU A 174 -2.63 -16.67 -0.23
C LEU A 174 -3.18 -15.29 -0.62
N LYS A 175 -3.51 -14.42 0.34
CA LYS A 175 -4.23 -13.16 0.04
C LYS A 175 -3.43 -11.91 0.39
N TRP A 176 -3.52 -10.93 -0.50
CA TRP A 176 -2.69 -9.72 -0.54
C TRP A 176 -3.08 -8.64 0.49
N GLY A 177 -4.26 -8.73 1.13
CA GLY A 177 -4.73 -7.80 2.16
C GLY A 177 -6.06 -7.12 1.80
N SER A 178 -6.17 -5.81 2.06
CA SER A 178 -7.36 -4.99 1.72
C SER A 178 -7.00 -3.66 1.05
N LEU A 179 -7.92 -3.18 0.21
CA LEU A 179 -7.88 -1.85 -0.40
C LEU A 179 -9.04 -1.04 0.13
N ILE A 180 -8.77 0.20 0.51
CA ILE A 180 -9.79 1.16 0.95
C ILE A 180 -9.64 2.42 0.14
N LEU A 181 -10.70 2.81 -0.56
CA LEU A 181 -10.80 4.08 -1.27
C LEU A 181 -11.77 4.98 -0.54
N ILE A 182 -11.31 6.16 -0.16
CA ILE A 182 -12.14 7.22 0.42
C ILE A 182 -12.26 8.36 -0.58
N THR A 183 -13.46 8.89 -0.73
CA THR A 183 -13.76 10.03 -1.59
C THR A 183 -14.26 11.22 -0.76
N ARG A 184 -13.74 12.41 -1.07
CA ARG A 184 -14.14 13.66 -0.42
C ARG A 184 -14.33 14.75 -1.47
N GLN A 185 -15.39 15.52 -1.34
CA GLN A 185 -15.59 16.72 -2.14
C GLN A 185 -14.92 17.93 -1.47
N SER A 186 -14.21 18.74 -2.25
CA SER A 186 -13.38 19.86 -1.74
C SER A 186 -14.17 21.03 -1.13
N SER A 187 -15.50 21.02 -1.15
CA SER A 187 -16.36 22.11 -0.67
C SER A 187 -16.47 22.22 0.86
N GLU A 188 -15.96 21.24 1.60
CA GLU A 188 -15.94 21.24 3.07
C GLU A 188 -14.57 21.75 3.54
N ASN A 189 -14.48 22.96 4.12
CA ASN A 189 -13.31 23.58 4.77
C ASN A 189 -11.92 23.34 4.13
N LEU A 190 -11.44 24.36 3.41
CA LEU A 190 -10.34 24.33 2.45
C LEU A 190 -8.91 24.20 3.02
N ASP A 191 -8.69 24.40 4.32
CA ASP A 191 -7.31 24.65 4.79
C ASP A 191 -6.58 23.39 5.29
N ASN A 192 -7.28 22.42 5.89
CA ASN A 192 -6.66 21.18 6.37
C ASN A 192 -7.69 20.05 6.41
N PHE A 193 -7.38 18.93 5.75
CA PHE A 193 -8.15 17.71 5.89
C PHE A 193 -7.45 16.74 6.83
N GLU A 194 -8.20 16.15 7.76
CA GLU A 194 -7.73 15.05 8.60
C GLU A 194 -8.72 13.89 8.53
N PHE A 195 -8.19 12.69 8.31
CA PHE A 195 -8.96 11.46 8.26
C PHE A 195 -8.29 10.36 9.05
N ASN A 196 -9.05 9.72 9.92
CA ASN A 196 -8.57 8.66 10.78
C ASN A 196 -9.28 7.34 10.43
N LEU A 197 -8.57 6.44 9.75
CA LEU A 197 -9.06 5.11 9.41
C LEU A 197 -8.95 4.19 10.64
N PRO A 198 -10.04 3.70 11.24
CA PRO A 198 -9.93 2.69 12.29
C PRO A 198 -9.40 1.38 11.69
N LEU A 199 -8.32 0.86 12.27
CA LEU A 199 -7.71 -0.41 11.87
C LEU A 199 -7.80 -1.42 13.02
N HIS A 200 -7.76 -2.68 12.63
CA HIS A 200 -7.63 -3.82 13.52
C HIS A 200 -6.42 -4.66 13.08
N MET A 201 -5.66 -5.16 14.04
CA MET A 201 -4.48 -6.00 13.80
C MET A 201 -4.86 -7.47 13.87
N ARG A 202 -4.42 -8.28 12.90
CA ARG A 202 -4.50 -9.74 13.03
C ARG A 202 -3.45 -10.25 14.00
N TYR A 203 -3.80 -11.31 14.73
CA TYR A 203 -2.83 -12.10 15.48
C TYR A 203 -1.74 -12.60 14.54
N GLN A 204 -0.52 -12.18 14.82
CA GLN A 204 0.66 -12.59 14.05
C GLN A 204 1.11 -13.98 14.52
N PRO A 205 1.62 -14.83 13.61
CA PRO A 205 2.11 -16.14 13.96
C PRO A 205 3.31 -16.01 14.91
N ALA A 206 3.41 -16.93 15.85
CA ALA A 206 4.59 -17.04 16.69
C ALA A 206 5.80 -17.44 15.83
N ILE A 207 6.93 -16.75 16.03
CA ILE A 207 8.14 -16.98 15.24
C ILE A 207 8.98 -18.06 15.92
N PHE A 208 9.21 -19.17 15.23
CA PHE A 208 10.05 -20.26 15.73
C PHE A 208 11.50 -19.79 15.97
N GLY A 209 12.04 -20.07 17.15
CA GLY A 209 13.41 -19.68 17.52
C GLY A 209 13.59 -18.21 17.94
N ASN A 210 12.52 -17.40 17.94
CA ASN A 210 12.57 -16.02 18.40
C ASN A 210 12.00 -15.91 19.82
N THR A 211 12.70 -15.23 20.73
CA THR A 211 12.24 -14.93 22.09
C THR A 211 11.41 -13.64 22.17
N GLN A 212 11.28 -12.90 21.06
CA GLN A 212 10.56 -11.64 21.03
C GLN A 212 9.05 -11.83 21.26
N ASN A 213 8.50 -11.01 22.15
CA ASN A 213 7.07 -11.01 22.48
C ASN A 213 6.25 -10.18 21.49
N HIS A 214 6.90 -9.62 20.45
CA HIS A 214 6.26 -8.70 19.51
C HIS A 214 6.80 -8.87 18.10
N VAL A 215 5.95 -8.58 17.13
CA VAL A 215 6.27 -8.52 15.70
C VAL A 215 5.91 -7.14 15.16
N PHE A 216 6.66 -6.68 14.18
CA PHE A 216 6.44 -5.41 13.49
C PHE A 216 5.61 -5.65 12.23
N ALA A 217 4.35 -5.22 12.26
CA ALA A 217 3.51 -5.12 11.07
C ALA A 217 3.77 -3.77 10.40
N ARG A 218 3.84 -3.75 9.07
CA ARG A 218 4.15 -2.53 8.30
C ARG A 218 3.05 -2.24 7.30
N ALA A 219 2.60 -1.01 7.19
CA ALA A 219 1.65 -0.57 6.18
C ALA A 219 2.22 0.64 5.41
N PRO A 220 2.14 0.67 4.07
CA PRO A 220 2.54 1.84 3.30
C PRO A 220 1.61 3.03 3.57
N TRP A 221 2.13 4.24 3.43
CA TRP A 221 1.30 5.44 3.39
C TRP A 221 0.30 5.37 2.23
N PRO A 222 -0.88 5.99 2.36
CA PRO A 222 -1.88 5.98 1.30
C PRO A 222 -1.43 6.81 0.09
N PHE A 223 -2.03 6.52 -1.07
CA PHE A 223 -1.96 7.40 -2.22
C PHE A 223 -3.07 8.44 -2.15
N VAL A 224 -2.72 9.69 -2.44
CA VAL A 224 -3.66 10.81 -2.44
C VAL A 224 -3.71 11.42 -3.85
N ILE A 225 -4.91 11.43 -4.42
CA ILE A 225 -5.17 11.89 -5.78
C ILE A 225 -6.31 12.90 -5.73
N ARG A 226 -6.09 14.09 -6.28
CA ARG A 226 -7.10 15.10 -6.53
C ARG A 226 -7.53 15.01 -7.99
N VAL A 227 -8.84 14.95 -8.23
CA VAL A 227 -9.43 15.00 -9.56
C VAL A 227 -10.32 16.22 -9.64
N CYS A 228 -10.03 17.13 -10.56
CA CYS A 228 -10.82 18.34 -10.79
C CYS A 228 -11.53 18.23 -12.15
N GLU A 229 -12.81 18.60 -12.17
CA GLU A 229 -13.59 18.69 -13.40
C GLU A 229 -13.45 20.11 -13.96
N ILE A 230 -12.78 20.24 -15.10
CA ILE A 230 -12.64 21.53 -15.79
C ILE A 230 -13.92 21.77 -16.60
N ILE A 231 -14.72 22.75 -16.16
CA ILE A 231 -16.07 23.04 -16.67
C ILE A 231 -16.09 23.29 -18.18
N GLU A 232 -15.02 23.86 -18.75
CA GLU A 232 -15.01 24.28 -20.16
C GLU A 232 -14.86 23.12 -21.17
N ASN A 233 -14.42 21.91 -20.78
CA ASN A 233 -14.21 20.80 -21.73
C ASN A 233 -14.54 19.38 -21.22
N LYS A 234 -15.10 19.21 -19.99
CA LYS A 234 -15.26 17.88 -19.33
C LYS A 234 -13.95 17.06 -19.27
N ILE A 235 -12.81 17.74 -19.31
CA ILE A 235 -11.51 17.09 -19.13
C ILE A 235 -11.30 16.98 -17.63
N GLN A 236 -11.05 15.76 -17.17
CA GLN A 236 -10.69 15.50 -15.78
C GLN A 236 -9.18 15.68 -15.63
N GLU A 237 -8.78 16.68 -14.85
CA GLU A 237 -7.38 16.86 -14.49
C GLU A 237 -7.07 16.02 -13.24
N ILE A 238 -6.07 15.15 -13.35
CA ILE A 238 -5.63 14.27 -12.26
C ILE A 238 -4.31 14.80 -11.71
N LYS A 239 -4.34 15.25 -10.46
CA LYS A 239 -3.18 15.72 -9.71
C LYS A 239 -2.92 14.81 -8.49
N TYR A 240 -1.71 14.28 -8.38
CA TYR A 240 -1.20 13.57 -7.20
C TYR A 240 -0.73 14.57 -6.15
N ILE A 241 -1.07 14.30 -4.89
CA ILE A 241 -0.51 15.03 -3.75
C ILE A 241 0.63 14.18 -3.19
N LEU A 242 1.82 14.75 -3.06
CA LEU A 242 2.99 14.02 -2.60
C LEU A 242 3.10 14.05 -1.06
N PRO A 243 3.80 13.05 -0.47
CA PRO A 243 4.22 13.14 0.93
C PRO A 243 5.02 14.41 1.18
N LYS A 244 4.96 14.94 2.40
CA LYS A 244 5.75 16.13 2.80
C LYS A 244 7.22 15.98 2.36
N ARG A 245 7.77 17.00 1.67
CA ARG A 245 9.09 16.96 0.99
C ARG A 245 10.25 16.43 1.85
N GLU A 246 10.22 16.68 3.16
CA GLU A 246 11.20 16.14 4.12
C GLU A 246 11.32 14.61 4.09
N PHE A 247 10.26 13.89 3.69
CA PHE A 247 10.24 12.42 3.58
C PHE A 247 10.79 11.87 2.25
N LEU A 248 10.92 12.69 1.20
CA LEU A 248 11.40 12.24 -0.12
C LEU A 248 12.93 12.04 -0.19
N GLN A 249 13.65 12.18 0.93
CA GLN A 249 15.09 11.91 1.00
C GLN A 249 15.41 10.40 0.84
N GLY A 250 14.42 9.52 0.97
CA GLY A 250 14.56 8.08 0.73
C GLY A 250 14.15 7.64 -0.68
N THR A 251 14.74 6.55 -1.17
CA THR A 251 14.39 5.93 -2.48
C THR A 251 13.10 5.08 -2.43
N SER A 252 12.42 5.00 -1.28
CA SER A 252 11.28 4.11 -1.05
C SER A 252 10.06 4.86 -0.50
N TRP A 253 8.86 4.44 -0.91
CA TRP A 253 7.60 4.96 -0.38
C TRP A 253 7.51 4.79 1.14
N PRO A 254 7.04 5.80 1.89
CA PRO A 254 7.00 5.75 3.35
C PRO A 254 6.06 4.66 3.87
N LYS A 255 6.40 4.10 5.03
CA LYS A 255 5.67 3.01 5.68
C LYS A 255 5.58 3.28 7.17
N GLU A 256 4.40 3.04 7.72
CA GLU A 256 4.14 3.05 9.15
C GLU A 256 4.34 1.66 9.74
N VAL A 257 4.76 1.63 11.01
CA VAL A 257 5.07 0.39 11.72
C VAL A 257 4.25 0.31 13.01
N VAL A 258 3.57 -0.82 13.19
CA VAL A 258 2.85 -1.15 14.42
C VAL A 258 3.48 -2.36 15.06
N LYS A 259 3.71 -2.27 16.37
CA LYS A 259 4.21 -3.35 17.20
C LYS A 259 3.03 -4.16 17.75
N VAL A 260 2.92 -5.41 17.32
CA VAL A 260 1.84 -6.33 17.70
C VAL A 260 2.41 -7.40 18.62
N PRO A 261 1.81 -7.67 19.79
CA PRO A 261 2.28 -8.74 20.65
C PRO A 261 2.01 -10.12 20.02
N VAL A 262 2.94 -11.05 20.22
CA VAL A 262 2.84 -12.44 19.75
C VAL A 262 3.10 -13.41 20.88
N GLY A 263 2.49 -14.60 20.78
CA GLY A 263 2.71 -15.68 21.72
C GLY A 263 4.15 -16.19 21.68
N GLN A 264 4.73 -16.44 22.86
CA GLN A 264 6.03 -17.11 22.96
C GLN A 264 5.85 -18.62 22.93
N LEU A 265 6.48 -19.29 21.97
CA LEU A 265 6.42 -20.75 21.83
C LEU A 265 7.01 -21.48 23.05
N GLY A 266 7.94 -20.86 23.77
CA GLY A 266 8.49 -21.42 25.01
C GLY A 266 7.46 -21.62 26.11
N HIS A 267 6.42 -20.80 26.16
CA HIS A 267 5.34 -20.92 27.15
C HIS A 267 4.29 -21.97 26.76
N LEU A 268 4.29 -22.43 25.50
CA LEU A 268 3.26 -23.31 24.97
C LEU A 268 3.15 -24.61 25.79
N LYS A 269 4.28 -25.27 26.07
CA LYS A 269 4.29 -26.51 26.88
C LYS A 269 3.77 -26.30 28.30
N PHE A 270 4.11 -25.17 28.91
CA PHE A 270 3.64 -24.84 30.25
C PHE A 270 2.12 -24.60 30.27
N VAL A 271 1.62 -23.81 29.32
CA VAL A 271 0.18 -23.53 29.18
C VAL A 271 -0.60 -24.81 28.89
N GLU A 272 -0.10 -25.68 28.02
CA GLU A 272 -0.73 -26.95 27.68
C GLU A 272 -0.88 -27.85 28.92
N TRP A 273 0.22 -28.09 29.64
CA TRP A 273 0.19 -28.91 30.87
C TRP A 273 -0.71 -28.32 31.95
N TRP A 274 -0.65 -27.01 32.15
CA TRP A 274 -1.48 -26.35 33.14
C TRP A 274 -2.97 -26.44 32.79
N THR A 275 -3.30 -26.27 31.51
CA THR A 275 -4.68 -26.40 31.01
C THR A 275 -5.20 -27.82 31.27
N ILE A 276 -4.41 -28.86 30.95
CA ILE A 276 -4.77 -30.25 31.23
C ILE A 276 -5.05 -30.47 32.73
N ILE A 277 -4.16 -29.99 33.61
CA ILE A 277 -4.32 -30.15 35.06
C ILE A 277 -5.59 -29.46 35.56
N VAL A 278 -5.81 -28.20 35.17
CA VAL A 278 -6.99 -27.42 35.59
C VAL A 278 -8.28 -28.05 35.08
N THR A 279 -8.30 -28.53 33.83
CA THR A 279 -9.45 -29.25 33.27
C THR A 279 -9.74 -30.53 34.04
N LEU A 280 -8.72 -31.35 34.33
CA LEU A 280 -8.90 -32.59 35.10
C LEU A 280 -9.39 -32.33 36.53
N MET A 281 -8.83 -31.33 37.22
CA MET A 281 -9.29 -30.93 38.55
C MET A 281 -10.76 -30.45 38.50
N SER A 282 -11.12 -29.67 37.49
CA SER A 282 -12.49 -29.19 37.29
C SER A 282 -13.46 -30.36 37.04
N CYS A 283 -13.08 -31.31 36.20
CA CYS A 283 -13.87 -32.53 35.96
C CYS A 283 -14.01 -33.37 37.24
N ALA A 284 -12.93 -33.60 37.97
CA ALA A 284 -12.96 -34.35 39.22
C ALA A 284 -13.85 -33.67 40.27
N TRP A 285 -13.80 -32.34 40.36
CA TRP A 285 -14.65 -31.55 41.24
C TRP A 285 -16.14 -31.73 40.90
N VAL A 286 -16.50 -31.62 39.62
CA VAL A 286 -17.89 -31.81 39.16
C VAL A 286 -18.38 -33.24 39.43
N ILE A 287 -17.53 -34.25 39.20
CA ILE A 287 -17.85 -35.65 39.51
C ILE A 287 -18.08 -35.81 41.01
N TRP A 288 -17.21 -35.26 41.85
CA TRP A 288 -17.32 -35.35 43.31
C TRP A 288 -18.61 -34.70 43.84
N ILE A 289 -18.95 -33.50 43.36
CA ILE A 289 -20.22 -32.81 43.70
C ILE A 289 -21.42 -33.67 43.28
N THR A 290 -21.38 -34.25 42.09
CA THR A 290 -22.48 -35.09 41.57
C THR A 290 -22.66 -36.34 42.43
N LEU A 291 -21.57 -37.04 42.76
CA LEU A 291 -21.60 -38.23 43.61
C LEU A 291 -22.10 -37.91 45.02
N LYS A 292 -21.66 -36.78 45.60
CA LYS A 292 -22.14 -36.32 46.91
C LYS A 292 -23.66 -36.09 46.90
N LYS A 293 -24.19 -35.41 45.87
CA LYS A 293 -25.64 -35.20 45.74
C LYS A 293 -26.42 -36.50 45.57
N ILE A 294 -25.94 -37.44 44.74
CA ILE A 294 -26.58 -38.76 44.56
C ILE A 294 -26.61 -39.53 45.89
N SER A 295 -25.51 -39.51 46.64
CA SER A 295 -25.46 -40.16 47.95
C SER A 295 -26.48 -39.55 48.92
N GLN A 296 -26.61 -38.22 48.96
CA GLN A 296 -27.60 -37.54 49.81
C GLN A 296 -29.04 -37.90 49.42
N TRP A 297 -29.35 -37.93 48.13
CA TRP A 297 -30.66 -38.38 47.63
C TRP A 297 -30.99 -39.83 48.02
N GLN A 298 -30.02 -40.74 47.93
CA GLN A 298 -30.21 -42.13 48.37
C GLN A 298 -30.44 -42.26 49.87
N TYR A 299 -29.81 -41.40 50.68
CA TYR A 299 -30.05 -41.35 52.13
C TYR A 299 -31.46 -40.82 52.46
N GLU A 300 -31.94 -39.77 51.78
CA GLU A 300 -33.29 -39.23 51.98
C GLU A 300 -34.38 -40.26 51.59
N CYS A 301 -34.28 -40.89 50.41
CA CYS A 301 -35.25 -41.90 49.97
C CYS A 301 -35.29 -43.18 50.83
N ASN A 302 -34.22 -43.51 51.55
CA ASN A 302 -34.21 -44.67 52.46
C ASN A 302 -34.84 -44.33 53.82
N ASN A 303 -34.78 -43.07 54.27
CA ASN A 303 -35.43 -42.64 55.50
C ASN A 303 -36.96 -42.50 55.34
N ASP A 304 -37.44 -42.17 54.14
CA ASP A 304 -38.88 -42.08 53.83
C ASP A 304 -39.61 -43.44 53.77
N LYS A 305 -38.91 -44.57 53.95
CA LYS A 305 -39.48 -45.93 53.92
C LYS A 305 -39.66 -46.58 55.30
N ILE A 306 -39.42 -45.85 56.39
CA ILE A 306 -39.46 -46.39 57.77
C ILE A 306 -40.74 -46.00 58.54
N ASP A 307 -41.68 -45.27 57.94
CA ASP A 307 -43.01 -44.97 58.53
C ASP A 307 -44.13 -45.88 57.99
#